data_AF-A0A6N9BCM1-F1
#
_entry.id   AF-A0A6N9BCM1-F1
#
_cell.length_a   1.000
_cell.length_b   1.000
_cell.length_c   1.000
_cell.angle_alpha   90.00
_cell.angle_beta   90.00
_cell.angle_gamma   90.00
#
_symmetry.space_group_name_H-M   'P 1'
#
loop_
_entity.id
_entity.type
_entity.pdbx_description
1 polymer ?
#
loop_
_entity_poly.entity_id
_entity_poly.type
_entity_poly.pdbx_seq_one_letter_code
_entity_poly.pdbx_strand_id
1 'polypeptide(L)' 'MRPNALPPFDFGLGEDVDLLRASLETFAADEILPRAAAIDRSNEFPRELWPEMGALGLHGITVE' A
#
# COMPACT_ATOMS: atom_id res chain seq x y z
N MET A 1 0.10 0.16 18.28
CA MET A 1 0.04 -1.04 17.42
C MET A 1 -1.08 -0.83 16.42
N ARG A 2 -0.80 -0.88 15.11
CA ARG A 2 -1.88 -0.81 14.10
C ARG A 2 -2.71 -2.10 14.21
N PRO A 3 -4.06 -2.04 14.21
CA PRO A 3 -4.87 -3.25 14.09
C PRO A 3 -4.45 -3.99 12.82
N ASN A 4 -4.22 -5.31 12.89
CA ASN A 4 -3.78 -6.17 11.78
C ASN A 4 -2.33 -6.02 11.28
N ALA A 5 -1.42 -5.43 12.05
CA ALA A 5 0.02 -5.54 11.75
C ALA A 5 0.51 -6.97 12.02
N LEU A 6 0.79 -7.73 10.95
CA LEU A 6 1.46 -9.02 11.05
C LEU A 6 2.89 -8.84 11.59
N PRO A 7 3.48 -9.85 12.25
CA PRO A 7 4.91 -9.86 12.53
C PRO A 7 5.68 -9.58 11.23
N PRO A 8 6.82 -8.87 11.28
CA PRO A 8 7.58 -8.57 10.09
C PRO A 8 7.98 -9.89 9.42
N PHE A 9 7.31 -10.18 8.31
CA PHE A 9 7.69 -11.22 7.38
C PHE A 9 8.70 -10.57 6.43
N ASP A 10 9.96 -10.92 6.63
CA ASP A 10 11.09 -10.30 5.96
C ASP A 10 11.94 -11.36 5.24
N PHE A 11 12.25 -11.06 3.99
CA PHE A 11 13.02 -11.92 3.08
C PHE A 11 14.44 -11.40 2.86
N GLY A 12 14.82 -10.25 3.44
CA GLY A 12 16.14 -9.66 3.27
C GLY A 12 16.41 -9.23 1.83
N LEU A 13 15.47 -8.51 1.21
CA LEU A 13 15.53 -8.11 -0.20
C LEU A 13 16.41 -6.88 -0.46
N GLY A 14 16.98 -6.28 0.58
CA GLY A 14 17.87 -5.12 0.50
C GLY A 14 17.15 -3.78 0.71
N GLU A 15 17.96 -2.74 0.88
CA GLU A 15 17.53 -1.40 1.32
C GLU A 15 16.50 -0.76 0.39
N ASP A 16 16.65 -0.91 -0.92
CA ASP A 16 15.71 -0.34 -1.90
C ASP A 16 14.29 -0.90 -1.72
N VAL A 17 14.17 -2.21 -1.49
CA VAL A 17 12.88 -2.87 -1.28
C VAL A 17 12.32 -2.53 0.10
N ASP A 18 13.17 -2.36 1.11
CA ASP A 18 12.75 -1.94 2.44
C ASP A 18 12.19 -0.52 2.44
N LEU A 19 12.84 0.41 1.72
CA LEU A 19 12.37 1.78 1.52
C LEU A 19 11.05 1.82 0.75
N LEU A 20 10.93 0.99 -0.29
CA LEU A 20 9.67 0.82 -1.02
C LEU A 20 8.56 0.36 -0.06
N ARG A 21 8.79 -0.72 0.70
CA ARG A 21 7.81 -1.25 1.67
C ARG A 21 7.38 -0.20 2.70
N ALA A 22 8.32 0.55 3.27
CA ALA A 22 8.01 1.60 4.24
C ALA A 22 7.13 2.71 3.63
N SER A 23 7.38 3.06 2.36
CA SER A 23 6.60 4.06 1.64
C SER A 23 5.16 3.58 1.39
N LEU A 24 4.99 2.32 0.94
CA LEU A 24 3.66 1.72 0.76
C LEU A 24 2.91 1.57 2.08
N GLU A 25 3.61 1.19 3.17
CA GLU A 25 3.00 1.05 4.49
C GLU A 25 2.42 2.38 5.00
N THR A 26 3.07 3.49 4.69
CA THR A 26 2.60 4.83 5.06
C THR A 26 1.36 5.20 4.23
N PHE A 27 1.43 5.08 2.90
CA PHE A 27 0.30 5.33 2.01
C PHE A 27 -0.93 4.48 2.38
N ALA A 28 -0.74 3.19 2.66
CA ALA A 28 -1.85 2.31 3.01
C ALA A 28 -2.50 2.69 4.35
N ALA A 29 -1.73 3.13 5.35
CA ALA A 29 -2.30 3.56 6.63
C ALA A 29 -3.01 4.90 6.54
N ASP A 30 -2.49 5.83 5.75
CA ASP A 30 -3.03 7.18 5.68
C ASP A 30 -4.22 7.23 4.72
N GLU A 31 -4.15 6.52 3.59
CA GLU A 31 -5.16 6.61 2.53
C GLU A 31 -6.11 5.41 2.45
N ILE A 32 -5.62 4.18 2.61
CA ILE A 32 -6.47 2.99 2.40
C ILE A 32 -7.23 2.63 3.69
N LEU A 33 -6.52 2.57 4.82
CA LEU A 33 -7.05 2.08 6.10
C LEU A 33 -8.32 2.82 6.57
N PRO A 34 -8.44 4.16 6.50
CA PRO A 34 -9.66 4.86 6.93
C PRO A 34 -10.90 4.50 6.10
N ARG A 35 -10.70 4.05 4.85
CA ARG A 35 -11.75 3.78 3.87
C ARG A 35 -12.00 2.28 3.69
N ALA A 36 -11.13 1.42 4.21
CA ALA A 36 -11.12 -0.03 3.96
C ALA A 36 -12.48 -0.72 4.21
N ALA A 37 -13.15 -0.42 5.33
CA ALA A 37 -14.44 -1.03 5.65
C ALA A 37 -15.60 -0.55 4.75
N ALA A 38 -15.47 0.63 4.13
CA ALA A 38 -16.45 1.12 3.16
C ALA A 38 -16.21 0.47 1.80
N ILE A 39 -14.95 0.41 1.36
CA ILE A 39 -14.51 -0.25 0.11
C ILE A 39 -14.98 -1.71 0.09
N ASP A 40 -14.76 -2.46 1.17
CA ASP A 40 -15.18 -3.85 1.31
C ASP A 40 -16.70 -4.01 1.17
N ARG A 41 -17.47 -3.13 1.83
CA ARG A 41 -18.93 -3.16 1.83
C ARG A 41 -19.54 -2.80 0.47
N SER A 42 -18.98 -1.80 -0.21
CA SER A 42 -19.49 -1.33 -1.50
C SER A 42 -18.95 -2.15 -2.68
N ASN A 43 -17.86 -2.89 -2.49
CA ASN A 43 -17.07 -3.50 -3.56
C ASN A 43 -16.62 -2.47 -4.62
N GLU A 44 -16.33 -1.24 -4.18
CA GLU A 44 -15.90 -0.13 -5.03
C GLU A 44 -14.61 0.48 -4.48
N PHE A 45 -13.55 0.43 -5.30
CA PHE A 45 -12.29 1.08 -4.95
C PHE A 45 -12.29 2.53 -5.45
N PRO A 46 -11.91 3.53 -4.61
CA PRO A 46 -11.99 4.94 -4.97
C PRO A 46 -11.08 5.28 -6.16
N ARG A 47 -11.63 5.95 -7.18
CA ARG A 47 -10.91 6.18 -8.44
C ARG A 47 -9.73 7.14 -8.26
N GLU A 48 -9.86 8.08 -7.33
CA GLU A 48 -8.87 9.11 -7.00
C GLU A 48 -7.57 8.54 -6.43
N LEU A 49 -7.60 7.35 -5.80
CA LEU A 49 -6.40 6.71 -5.27
C LEU A 49 -5.50 6.14 -6.38
N TRP A 50 -6.04 5.84 -7.56
CA TRP A 50 -5.23 5.30 -8.67
C TRP A 50 -4.14 6.29 -9.15
N PRO A 51 -4.44 7.57 -9.44
CA PRO A 51 -3.39 8.55 -9.73
C PRO A 51 -2.32 8.67 -8.65
N GLU A 52 -2.70 8.65 -7.37
CA GLU A 52 -1.75 8.74 -6.24
C GLU A 52 -0.82 7.52 -6.18
N MET A 53 -1.38 6.31 -6.34
CA MET A 53 -0.60 5.08 -6.47
C MET A 53 0.34 5.11 -7.67
N GLY A 54 -0.10 5.70 -8.79
CA GLY A 54 0.74 5.91 -9.97
C GLY A 54 1.90 6.88 -9.73
N ALA A 55 1.66 7.97 -8.99
CA ALA A 55 2.71 8.93 -8.62
C ALA A 55 3.77 8.31 -7.69
N LEU A 56 3.40 7.29 -6.92
CA LEU A 56 4.31 6.48 -6.10
C LEU A 56 5.01 5.36 -6.88
N GLY A 57 4.74 5.20 -8.19
CA GLY A 57 5.35 4.17 -9.03
C GLY A 57 4.82 2.76 -8.77
N LEU A 58 3.62 2.61 -8.20
CA LEU A 58 3.09 1.29 -7.82
C LEU A 58 2.49 0.50 -9.00
N HIS A 59 2.28 1.16 -10.14
CA HIS A 59 1.71 0.52 -11.33
C HIS A 59 2.81 -0.10 -12.17
N GLY A 60 2.74 -1.42 -12.40
CA GLY A 60 3.66 -2.10 -13.30
C GLY A 60 5.10 -2.12 -12.81
N ILE A 61 5.33 -2.27 -11.49
CA ILE A 61 6.67 -2.23 -10.88
C ILE A 61 7.69 -3.23 -11.46
N THR A 62 7.21 -4.27 -12.16
CA THR A 62 8.03 -5.30 -12.82
C THR A 62 8.02 -5.22 -14.35
N VAL A 63 7.50 -4.14 -14.93
CA VAL A 63 7.44 -3.94 -16.39
C VAL A 63 8.80 -3.45 -16.90
N GLU A 64 9.21 -3.92 -18.08
CA GLU A 64 10.38 -3.42 -18.84
C GLU A 64 9.97 -2.55 -20.04
#